data_AF-A0A1Q6HRJ4-F1
#
_entry.id   AF-A0A1Q6HRJ4-F1
#
_cell.length_a   1.000
_cell.length_b   1.000
_cell.length_c   1.000
_cell.angle_alpha   90.00
_cell.angle_beta   90.00
_cell.angle_gamma   90.00
#
_symmetry.space_group_name_H-M   'P 1'
#
loop_
_entity.id
_entity.type
_entity.pdbx_description
1 polymer ?
#
loop_
_entity_poly.entity_id
_entity_poly.type
_entity_poly.pdbx_seq_one_letter_code
_entity_poly.pdbx_strand_id
1 'polypeptide(L)'
;MISFIIVGMMKMGRGVDFVIDKDGIYEFPMSYSVETNTGVGIVCNNICQDNVCFTQIPDYPNQLCYDGKMYAVCYGFPILEDYTVMADRTWFDNEGNRVFITKGNIWPNCAFNFEKVNASLSSETFSYSQSTNIDDLIGKSGITYQTKQSYNGKVIGVGTSSDGDILLIGGQLKGEYIGCHGKIIIADRSFTEDEITWLKDNWKKI
;
A
#
# COMPACT_ATOMS: atom_id res chain seq x y z
N MET A 1 -9.88 -20.68 -20.76
CA MET A 1 -8.94 -21.79 -20.59
C MET A 1 -7.82 -21.45 -21.56
N ILE A 2 -6.71 -20.88 -21.07
CA ILE A 2 -5.64 -20.40 -21.96
C ILE A 2 -5.04 -21.63 -22.66
N SER A 3 -5.12 -21.69 -23.99
CA SER A 3 -4.55 -22.80 -24.74
C SER A 3 -3.02 -22.80 -24.64
N PHE A 4 -2.37 -21.64 -24.85
CA PHE A 4 -0.96 -21.34 -24.54
C PHE A 4 -0.63 -19.90 -24.99
N ILE A 5 0.33 -19.26 -24.33
CA ILE A 5 0.85 -17.92 -24.66
C ILE A 5 2.37 -18.05 -24.83
N ILE A 6 2.94 -17.41 -25.85
CA ILE A 6 4.39 -17.22 -25.96
C ILE A 6 4.69 -15.76 -25.69
N VAL A 7 5.47 -15.50 -24.64
CA VAL A 7 5.98 -14.18 -24.26
C VAL A 7 7.41 -14.03 -24.78
N GLY A 8 7.61 -13.15 -25.74
CA GLY A 8 8.94 -12.76 -26.20
C GLY A 8 9.50 -11.59 -25.39
N MET A 9 10.77 -11.70 -24.96
CA MET A 9 11.52 -10.63 -24.28
C MET A 9 12.92 -10.49 -24.87
N MET A 10 13.57 -9.35 -24.69
CA MET A 10 14.94 -9.14 -25.18
C MET A 10 15.98 -9.18 -24.06
N LYS A 11 16.97 -10.08 -24.19
CA LYS A 11 18.12 -10.17 -23.29
C LYS A 11 19.41 -10.15 -24.10
N MET A 12 20.29 -9.17 -23.83
CA MET A 12 21.57 -9.01 -24.54
C MET A 12 21.42 -8.98 -26.07
N GLY A 13 20.37 -8.35 -26.59
CA GLY A 13 20.10 -8.26 -28.04
C GLY A 13 19.56 -9.54 -28.68
N ARG A 14 19.24 -10.56 -27.88
CA ARG A 14 18.56 -11.79 -28.33
C ARG A 14 17.14 -11.86 -27.78
N GLY A 15 16.19 -12.21 -28.64
CA GLY A 15 14.85 -12.60 -28.23
C GLY A 15 14.90 -13.90 -27.42
N VAL A 16 14.21 -13.92 -26.29
CA VAL A 16 13.97 -15.08 -25.43
C VAL A 16 12.46 -15.27 -25.35
N ASP A 17 12.00 -16.44 -25.78
CA ASP A 17 10.59 -16.80 -25.76
C ASP A 17 10.29 -17.69 -24.55
N PHE A 18 9.23 -17.35 -23.83
CA PHE A 18 8.72 -18.12 -22.70
C PHE A 18 7.32 -18.65 -23.04
N VAL A 19 7.14 -19.97 -22.89
CA VAL A 19 5.84 -20.61 -23.09
C VAL A 19 5.09 -20.65 -21.76
N ILE A 20 3.89 -20.09 -21.75
CA ILE A 20 2.95 -20.07 -20.63
C ILE A 20 1.73 -20.89 -21.06
N ASP A 21 1.57 -22.08 -20.49
CA ASP A 21 0.53 -23.05 -20.83
C ASP A 21 -0.50 -23.25 -19.70
N LYS A 22 -0.39 -22.46 -18.63
CA LYS A 22 -1.28 -22.49 -17.47
C LYS A 22 -1.37 -21.10 -16.83
N ASP A 23 -2.46 -20.87 -16.11
CA ASP A 23 -2.60 -19.67 -15.29
C ASP A 23 -1.57 -19.70 -14.15
N GLY A 24 -0.92 -18.56 -13.87
CA GLY A 24 0.09 -18.48 -12.82
C GLY A 24 0.87 -17.16 -12.78
N ILE A 25 1.76 -17.05 -11.79
CA ILE A 25 2.73 -15.96 -11.65
C ILE A 25 4.06 -16.46 -12.24
N TYR A 26 4.64 -15.68 -13.15
CA TYR A 26 5.87 -15.99 -13.86
C TYR A 26 6.89 -14.87 -13.65
N GLU A 27 8.11 -15.24 -13.25
CA GLU A 27 9.22 -14.30 -13.14
C GLU A 27 10.04 -14.31 -14.44
N PHE A 28 10.25 -13.12 -15.00
CA PHE A 28 11.03 -12.95 -16.20
C PHE A 28 12.29 -12.10 -15.94
N PRO A 29 13.40 -12.36 -16.64
CA PRO A 29 14.56 -11.48 -16.59
C PRO A 29 14.21 -10.11 -17.18
N MET A 30 14.89 -9.06 -16.71
CA MET A 30 14.74 -7.71 -17.26
C MET A 30 14.94 -7.70 -18.79
N SER A 31 13.96 -7.14 -19.51
CA SER A 31 14.09 -6.91 -20.95
C SER A 31 14.77 -5.56 -21.19
N TYR A 32 15.86 -5.54 -21.96
CA TYR A 32 16.56 -4.29 -22.31
C TYR A 32 17.23 -4.40 -23.69
N SER A 33 17.26 -3.27 -24.42
CA SER A 33 17.98 -3.19 -25.69
C SER A 33 19.45 -2.85 -25.45
N VAL A 34 20.35 -3.44 -26.25
CA VAL A 34 21.80 -3.16 -26.23
C VAL A 34 22.27 -2.47 -27.52
N GLU A 35 21.41 -2.32 -28.53
CA GLU A 35 21.74 -1.70 -29.82
C GLU A 35 20.54 -0.90 -30.39
N THR A 36 20.79 -0.04 -31.39
CA THR A 36 19.72 0.72 -32.05
C THR A 36 18.79 -0.22 -32.81
N ASN A 37 17.49 -0.07 -32.57
CA ASN A 37 16.37 -0.62 -33.36
C ASN A 37 15.76 -1.99 -32.99
N THR A 38 15.76 -2.37 -31.71
CA THR A 38 14.90 -3.49 -31.26
C THR A 38 13.99 -3.08 -30.10
N GLY A 39 12.71 -3.48 -30.20
CA GLY A 39 11.68 -3.16 -29.22
C GLY A 39 11.92 -3.89 -27.89
N VAL A 40 11.80 -3.15 -26.79
CA VAL A 40 11.83 -3.71 -25.43
C VAL A 40 10.39 -3.88 -24.97
N GLY A 41 10.00 -5.08 -24.54
CA GLY A 41 8.64 -5.31 -24.05
C GLY A 41 8.27 -6.79 -23.92
N ILE A 42 6.99 -7.00 -23.62
CA ILE A 42 6.32 -8.30 -23.60
C ILE A 42 5.51 -8.38 -24.90
N VAL A 43 5.81 -9.35 -25.76
CA VAL A 43 5.07 -9.56 -27.01
C VAL A 43 4.37 -10.91 -26.99
N CYS A 44 3.08 -10.89 -27.33
CA CYS A 44 2.30 -12.09 -27.65
C CYS A 44 2.58 -12.50 -29.09
N ASN A 45 3.08 -13.72 -29.32
CA ASN A 45 3.22 -14.25 -30.69
C ASN A 45 1.84 -14.60 -31.28
N ASN A 46 1.77 -14.78 -32.61
CA ASN A 46 0.58 -15.11 -33.43
C ASN A 46 -0.19 -16.37 -33.01
N ILE A 47 0.28 -17.06 -31.96
CA ILE A 47 -0.32 -18.28 -31.43
C ILE A 47 -1.12 -18.03 -30.14
N CYS A 48 -1.22 -16.79 -29.67
CA CYS A 48 -2.13 -16.43 -28.59
C CYS A 48 -3.57 -16.56 -29.10
N GLN A 49 -4.28 -17.57 -28.61
CA GLN A 49 -5.63 -17.92 -29.10
C GLN A 49 -6.74 -17.07 -28.45
N ASP A 50 -6.44 -16.37 -27.36
CA ASP A 50 -7.40 -15.61 -26.54
C ASP A 50 -6.89 -14.17 -26.26
N ASN A 51 -7.80 -13.29 -25.80
CA ASN A 51 -7.41 -12.00 -25.24
C ASN A 51 -6.53 -12.19 -24.00
N VAL A 52 -5.28 -11.73 -24.06
CA VAL A 52 -4.32 -11.83 -22.95
C VAL A 52 -4.21 -10.48 -22.24
N CYS A 53 -4.36 -10.48 -20.92
CA CYS A 53 -4.07 -9.32 -20.07
C CYS A 53 -2.80 -9.58 -19.27
N PHE A 54 -1.85 -8.64 -19.31
CA PHE A 54 -0.66 -8.68 -18.47
C PHE A 54 -0.79 -7.65 -17.35
N THR A 55 -0.68 -8.09 -16.12
CA THR A 55 -0.54 -7.22 -14.96
C THR A 55 0.87 -7.35 -14.43
N GLN A 56 1.66 -6.30 -14.54
CA GLN A 56 2.95 -6.24 -13.85
C GLN A 56 2.67 -5.90 -12.39
N ILE A 57 3.01 -6.82 -11.51
CA ILE A 57 3.00 -6.57 -10.08
C ILE A 57 4.38 -5.96 -9.76
N PRO A 58 4.45 -4.69 -9.33
CA PRO A 58 5.72 -4.12 -8.93
C PRO A 58 6.30 -4.93 -7.76
N ASP A 59 7.58 -5.29 -7.86
CA ASP A 59 8.28 -6.06 -6.85
C ASP A 59 8.66 -5.14 -5.68
N TYR A 60 7.98 -5.33 -4.54
CA TYR A 60 8.31 -4.70 -3.27
C TYR A 60 8.71 -5.80 -2.28
N PRO A 61 9.99 -6.23 -2.28
CA PRO A 61 10.44 -7.34 -1.46
C PRO A 61 10.10 -7.13 0.02
N ASN A 62 9.50 -8.15 0.63
CA ASN A 62 9.06 -8.13 2.04
C ASN A 62 7.92 -7.14 2.35
N GLN A 63 7.15 -6.72 1.34
CA GLN A 63 5.94 -5.92 1.53
C GLN A 63 4.70 -6.65 1.01
N LEU A 64 3.56 -6.37 1.62
CA LEU A 64 2.25 -6.76 1.12
C LEU A 64 1.67 -5.62 0.28
N CYS A 65 1.28 -5.92 -0.95
CA CYS A 65 0.75 -4.95 -1.91
C CYS A 65 -0.75 -5.08 -2.08
N TYR A 66 -1.41 -3.96 -2.32
CA TYR A 66 -2.85 -3.80 -2.42
C TYR A 66 -3.19 -3.17 -3.77
N ASP A 67 -4.15 -3.76 -4.47
CA ASP A 67 -4.65 -3.31 -5.78
C ASP A 67 -5.99 -2.55 -5.66
N GLY A 68 -6.38 -2.21 -4.41
CA GLY A 68 -7.65 -1.60 -4.07
C GLY A 68 -8.79 -2.58 -3.84
N LYS A 69 -8.63 -3.88 -4.12
CA LYS A 69 -9.71 -4.88 -3.98
C LYS A 69 -9.53 -5.82 -2.79
N MET A 70 -8.39 -5.72 -2.12
CA MET A 70 -8.04 -6.54 -0.97
C MET A 70 -7.82 -5.67 0.27
N TYR A 71 -8.11 -6.23 1.43
CA TYR A 71 -7.86 -5.62 2.73
C TYR A 71 -7.80 -6.72 3.79
N ALA A 72 -7.14 -6.44 4.92
CA ALA A 72 -7.14 -7.30 6.09
C ALA A 72 -8.06 -6.72 7.17
N VAL A 73 -8.81 -7.59 7.85
CA VAL A 73 -9.68 -7.22 8.98
C VAL A 73 -9.24 -7.95 10.24
N CYS A 74 -9.11 -7.23 11.33
CA CYS A 74 -8.97 -7.79 12.67
C CYS A 74 -10.16 -7.36 13.52
N TYR A 75 -10.91 -8.35 14.01
CA TYR A 75 -12.05 -8.17 14.91
C TYR A 75 -11.63 -8.34 16.36
N GLY A 76 -12.32 -7.70 17.30
CA GLY A 76 -12.02 -7.77 18.73
C GLY A 76 -10.69 -7.10 19.09
N PHE A 77 -10.23 -6.15 18.28
CA PHE A 77 -9.05 -5.35 18.58
C PHE A 77 -9.34 -4.44 19.79
N PRO A 78 -8.39 -4.23 20.71
CA PRO A 78 -8.61 -3.39 21.89
C PRO A 78 -9.18 -2.01 21.59
N ILE A 79 -10.06 -1.52 22.47
CA ILE A 79 -10.52 -0.13 22.47
C ILE A 79 -9.37 0.75 22.94
N LEU A 80 -9.02 1.74 22.14
CA LEU A 80 -7.90 2.64 22.39
C LEU A 80 -8.40 3.95 23.01
N GLU A 81 -7.74 4.40 24.08
CA GLU A 81 -7.89 5.76 24.65
C GLU A 81 -6.73 6.69 24.27
N ASP A 82 -5.61 6.08 23.88
CA ASP A 82 -4.43 6.67 23.28
C ASP A 82 -3.82 5.66 22.30
N TYR A 83 -2.97 6.12 21.37
CA TYR A 83 -2.37 5.23 20.39
C TYR A 83 -1.11 5.78 19.74
N THR A 84 -0.33 4.86 19.19
CA THR A 84 0.61 5.11 18.09
C THR A 84 0.40 4.06 17.01
N VAL A 85 0.35 4.50 15.77
CA VAL A 85 0.42 3.63 14.58
C VAL A 85 1.60 4.08 13.73
N MET A 86 2.40 3.13 13.26
CA MET A 86 3.61 3.40 12.48
C MET A 86 3.80 2.31 11.43
N ALA A 87 4.18 2.69 10.20
CA ALA A 87 4.41 1.72 9.15
C ALA A 87 5.46 2.20 8.14
N ASP A 88 6.16 1.23 7.55
CA ASP A 88 6.87 1.41 6.29
C ASP A 88 5.91 1.08 5.14
N ARG A 89 5.66 2.05 4.28
CA ARG A 89 4.62 1.94 3.24
C ARG A 89 4.94 2.79 2.04
N THR A 90 4.30 2.46 0.92
CA THR A 90 4.39 3.15 -0.36
C THR A 90 2.99 3.37 -0.91
N TRP A 91 2.64 4.63 -1.17
CA TRP A 91 1.42 5.01 -1.87
C TRP A 91 1.69 5.09 -3.38
N PHE A 92 0.80 4.51 -4.18
CA PHE A 92 0.86 4.63 -5.64
C PHE A 92 -0.03 5.76 -6.16
N ASP A 93 0.01 5.96 -7.48
CA ASP A 93 -0.87 6.88 -8.19
C ASP A 93 -2.32 6.42 -8.06
N ASN A 94 -3.11 7.23 -7.37
CA ASN A 94 -4.44 6.83 -6.92
C ASN A 94 -5.47 7.90 -7.26
N GLU A 95 -6.62 7.46 -7.77
CA GLU A 95 -7.80 8.30 -7.95
C GLU A 95 -8.87 7.96 -6.91
N GLY A 96 -9.51 8.97 -6.34
CA GLY A 96 -10.66 8.80 -5.44
C GLY A 96 -10.30 8.58 -3.97
N ASN A 97 -11.28 8.10 -3.19
CA ASN A 97 -11.16 7.97 -1.73
C ASN A 97 -10.38 6.70 -1.37
N ARG A 98 -9.21 6.89 -0.73
CA ARG A 98 -8.30 5.81 -0.36
C ARG A 98 -7.82 5.94 1.08
N VAL A 99 -7.72 4.83 1.80
CA VAL A 99 -7.30 4.81 3.22
C VAL A 99 -6.34 3.66 3.43
N PHE A 100 -5.20 3.92 4.07
CA PHE A 100 -4.24 2.87 4.34
C PHE A 100 -4.63 2.01 5.56
N ILE A 101 -4.83 2.60 6.75
CA ILE A 101 -5.29 1.85 7.94
C ILE A 101 -6.42 2.60 8.64
N THR A 102 -7.47 1.87 9.03
CA THR A 102 -8.59 2.39 9.81
C THR A 102 -8.74 1.61 11.11
N LYS A 103 -8.92 2.32 12.23
CA LYS A 103 -9.26 1.71 13.53
C LYS A 103 -10.53 2.34 14.10
N GLY A 104 -11.59 1.55 14.28
CA GLY A 104 -12.87 2.02 14.81
C GLY A 104 -14.05 1.10 14.52
N ASN A 105 -15.27 1.55 14.85
CA ASN A 105 -16.52 0.82 14.58
C ASN A 105 -16.96 0.87 13.09
N ILE A 106 -16.14 1.50 12.24
CA ILE A 106 -16.45 2.04 10.92
C ILE A 106 -17.26 3.35 10.99
N TRP A 107 -16.84 4.30 10.14
CA TRP A 107 -17.40 5.62 9.83
C TRP A 107 -18.79 5.96 10.43
N PRO A 108 -18.94 7.11 11.10
CA PRO A 108 -17.95 8.19 11.23
C PRO A 108 -16.96 8.01 12.39
N ASN A 109 -17.15 7.01 13.26
CA ASN A 109 -16.42 6.89 14.52
C ASN A 109 -15.17 6.01 14.35
N CYS A 110 -14.00 6.61 14.57
CA CYS A 110 -12.70 5.96 14.55
C CYS A 110 -11.78 6.52 15.65
N ALA A 111 -10.91 5.68 16.20
CA ALA A 111 -9.71 6.16 16.89
C ALA A 111 -8.76 6.81 15.89
N PHE A 112 -8.52 6.18 14.74
CA PHE A 112 -7.70 6.77 13.69
C PHE A 112 -8.05 6.32 12.27
N ASN A 113 -7.76 7.21 11.32
CA ASN A 113 -7.43 6.87 9.94
C ASN A 113 -5.98 7.25 9.71
N PHE A 114 -5.12 6.24 9.62
CA PHE A 114 -3.71 6.41 9.33
C PHE A 114 -3.56 6.54 7.82
N GLU A 115 -3.35 7.79 7.39
CA GLU A 115 -3.18 8.21 6.00
C GLU A 115 -4.39 7.92 5.10
N LYS A 116 -5.00 8.99 4.60
CA LYS A 116 -6.14 8.96 3.69
C LYS A 116 -5.95 9.97 2.57
N VAL A 117 -6.21 9.57 1.34
CA VAL A 117 -6.43 10.46 0.21
C VAL A 117 -7.93 10.59 0.02
N ASN A 118 -8.47 11.79 0.15
CA ASN A 118 -9.91 12.02 0.01
C ASN A 118 -10.34 12.13 -1.47
N ALA A 119 -11.66 12.19 -1.71
CA ALA A 119 -12.20 12.26 -3.08
C ALA A 119 -11.74 13.49 -3.88
N SER A 120 -11.29 14.55 -3.21
CA SER A 120 -10.70 15.75 -3.82
C SER A 120 -9.17 15.65 -3.98
N LEU A 121 -8.61 14.44 -3.84
CA LEU A 121 -7.18 14.13 -3.90
C LEU A 121 -6.32 14.89 -2.87
N SER A 122 -6.94 15.37 -1.78
CA SER A 122 -6.20 15.95 -0.66
C SER A 122 -5.86 14.87 0.36
N SER A 123 -4.68 14.97 0.95
CA SER A 123 -4.20 14.03 1.96
C SER A 123 -4.60 14.48 3.37
N GLU A 124 -5.20 13.58 4.13
CA GLU A 124 -5.68 13.81 5.49
C GLU A 124 -5.41 12.61 6.40
N THR A 125 -5.47 12.86 7.71
CA THR A 125 -5.47 11.83 8.75
C THR A 125 -6.56 12.15 9.77
N PHE A 126 -7.02 11.14 10.51
CA PHE A 126 -8.04 11.33 11.53
C PHE A 126 -7.52 10.86 12.88
N SER A 127 -7.79 11.62 13.93
CA SER A 127 -7.62 11.23 15.33
C SER A 127 -8.92 11.47 16.08
N TYR A 128 -9.51 10.41 16.63
CA TYR A 128 -10.83 10.41 17.26
C TYR A 128 -11.89 11.11 16.39
N SER A 129 -11.84 10.79 15.09
CA SER A 129 -12.70 11.30 14.01
C SER A 129 -12.56 12.79 13.66
N GLN A 130 -11.59 13.50 14.26
CA GLN A 130 -11.19 14.83 13.81
C GLN A 130 -10.21 14.71 12.64
N SER A 131 -10.58 15.25 11.47
CA SER A 131 -9.69 15.31 10.32
C SER A 131 -8.64 16.43 10.48
N THR A 132 -7.43 16.16 10.00
CA THR A 132 -6.37 17.15 9.78
C THR A 132 -5.70 16.90 8.43
N ASN A 133 -5.52 17.95 7.63
CA ASN A 133 -4.76 17.88 6.39
C ASN A 133 -3.28 17.59 6.66
N ILE A 134 -2.69 16.69 5.89
CA ILE A 134 -1.28 16.31 5.95
C ILE A 134 -0.61 16.52 4.59
N ASP A 135 0.70 16.30 4.55
CA ASP A 135 1.45 16.39 3.29
C ASP A 135 0.95 15.34 2.30
N ASP A 136 1.16 15.64 1.01
CA ASP A 136 0.71 14.78 -0.07
C ASP A 136 1.29 13.36 0.04
N LEU A 137 0.40 12.37 -0.05
CA LEU A 137 0.72 10.95 0.06
C LEU A 137 1.03 10.32 -1.30
N ILE A 138 0.52 10.87 -2.41
CA ILE A 138 0.58 10.21 -3.72
C ILE A 138 2.05 10.05 -4.17
N GLY A 139 2.41 8.82 -4.58
CA GLY A 139 3.76 8.48 -5.00
C GLY A 139 4.82 8.55 -3.88
N LYS A 140 4.43 8.63 -2.60
CA LYS A 140 5.37 8.71 -1.46
C LYS A 140 5.60 7.36 -0.82
N SER A 141 6.82 7.15 -0.36
CA SER A 141 7.24 5.95 0.38
C SER A 141 8.01 6.29 1.66
N GLY A 142 8.19 5.27 2.51
CA GLY A 142 9.05 5.32 3.69
C GLY A 142 8.30 5.02 4.99
N ILE A 143 8.94 5.34 6.11
CA ILE A 143 8.40 5.09 7.44
C ILE A 143 7.69 6.34 7.96
N THR A 144 6.40 6.21 8.26
CA THR A 144 5.64 7.27 8.96
C THR A 144 4.93 6.76 10.18
N TYR A 145 4.51 7.72 11.01
CA TYR A 145 3.77 7.44 12.22
C TYR A 145 2.67 8.47 12.43
N GLN A 146 1.69 8.05 13.22
CA GLN A 146 0.66 8.89 13.80
C GLN A 146 0.49 8.51 15.26
N THR A 147 0.57 9.48 16.16
CA THR A 147 0.08 9.38 17.53
C THR A 147 -1.30 10.03 17.63
N LYS A 148 -1.93 9.99 18.81
CA LYS A 148 -3.18 10.72 19.04
C LYS A 148 -3.11 12.21 18.64
N GLN A 149 -1.95 12.86 18.76
CA GLN A 149 -1.79 14.32 18.59
C GLN A 149 -0.78 14.73 17.52
N SER A 150 -0.09 13.79 16.87
CA SER A 150 0.95 14.08 15.89
C SER A 150 0.90 13.15 14.69
N TYR A 151 1.17 13.68 13.50
CA TYR A 151 1.50 12.90 12.32
C TYR A 151 2.86 13.35 11.80
N ASN A 152 3.86 12.47 11.86
CA ASN A 152 5.25 12.79 11.48
C ASN A 152 5.79 14.11 12.07
N GLY A 153 5.43 14.44 13.31
CA GLY A 153 5.85 15.66 14.00
C GLY A 153 4.94 16.86 13.76
N LYS A 154 4.02 16.78 12.79
CA LYS A 154 2.98 17.78 12.59
C LYS A 154 1.86 17.58 13.61
N VAL A 155 1.52 18.62 14.36
CA VAL A 155 0.38 18.59 15.28
C VAL A 155 -0.92 18.36 14.50
N ILE A 156 -1.75 17.43 14.98
CA ILE A 156 -3.07 17.13 14.43
C ILE A 156 -4.16 17.34 15.48
N GLY A 157 -5.37 17.67 15.03
CA GLY A 157 -6.53 17.81 15.91
C GLY A 157 -7.03 16.47 16.43
N VAL A 158 -7.63 16.48 17.62
CA VAL A 158 -8.22 15.30 18.29
C VAL A 158 -9.70 15.55 18.49
N GLY A 159 -10.54 14.62 18.03
CA GLY A 159 -11.98 14.69 18.21
C GLY A 159 -12.45 14.05 19.52
N THR A 160 -13.76 13.89 19.65
CA THR A 160 -14.43 13.34 20.84
C THR A 160 -15.17 12.03 20.57
N SER A 161 -15.00 11.46 19.38
CA SER A 161 -15.67 10.21 19.01
C SER A 161 -15.10 9.04 19.80
N SER A 162 -15.90 8.00 20.03
CA SER A 162 -15.42 6.75 20.63
C SER A 162 -14.72 5.87 19.59
N ASP A 163 -13.75 5.08 20.03
CA ASP A 163 -13.18 3.98 19.23
C ASP A 163 -14.15 2.79 19.12
N GLY A 164 -13.80 1.80 18.32
CA GLY A 164 -14.49 0.53 18.13
C GLY A 164 -13.51 -0.64 18.03
N ASP A 165 -13.98 -1.87 17.90
CA ASP A 165 -13.13 -3.07 18.04
C ASP A 165 -12.60 -3.64 16.71
N ILE A 166 -12.67 -2.88 15.62
CA ILE A 166 -12.25 -3.32 14.28
C ILE A 166 -11.02 -2.54 13.81
N LEU A 167 -9.97 -3.25 13.40
CA LEU A 167 -8.82 -2.73 12.66
C LEU A 167 -8.89 -3.22 11.21
N LEU A 168 -8.79 -2.30 10.26
CA LEU A 168 -8.74 -2.54 8.83
C LEU A 168 -7.40 -2.05 8.27
N ILE A 169 -6.69 -2.91 7.55
CA ILE A 169 -5.44 -2.56 6.84
C ILE A 169 -5.70 -2.75 5.34
N GLY A 170 -5.25 -1.79 4.54
CA GLY A 170 -5.51 -1.77 3.11
C GLY A 170 -6.88 -1.18 2.74
N GLY A 171 -7.52 -0.46 3.66
CA GLY A 171 -8.80 0.18 3.37
C GLY A 171 -9.59 0.67 4.59
N GLN A 172 -10.85 0.99 4.30
CA GLN A 172 -11.96 1.19 5.22
C GLN A 172 -13.20 0.50 4.62
N LEU A 173 -14.33 0.43 5.34
CA LEU A 173 -15.54 -0.29 4.86
C LEU A 173 -16.05 0.16 3.46
N LYS A 174 -15.71 1.38 3.01
CA LYS A 174 -16.02 1.92 1.67
C LYS A 174 -14.85 2.63 0.98
N GLY A 175 -13.61 2.30 1.34
CA GLY A 175 -12.43 2.95 0.76
C GLY A 175 -11.26 1.98 0.72
N GLU A 176 -10.39 2.18 -0.24
CA GLU A 176 -9.44 1.18 -0.67
C GLU A 176 -8.01 1.67 -0.43
N TYR A 177 -7.02 0.80 -0.45
CA TYR A 177 -5.62 1.19 -0.51
C TYR A 177 -5.00 0.64 -1.78
N ILE A 178 -4.24 1.49 -2.48
CA ILE A 178 -3.43 1.07 -3.61
C ILE A 178 -2.01 1.52 -3.30
N GLY A 179 -1.15 0.53 -3.06
CA GLY A 179 0.14 0.74 -2.43
C GLY A 179 0.67 -0.56 -1.83
N CYS A 180 1.78 -0.47 -1.11
CA CYS A 180 2.34 -1.62 -0.37
C CYS A 180 2.77 -1.19 1.03
N HIS A 181 2.82 -2.15 1.95
CA HIS A 181 3.42 -1.91 3.27
C HIS A 181 4.33 -3.06 3.69
N GLY A 182 5.39 -2.71 4.40
CA GLY A 182 6.22 -3.63 5.18
C GLY A 182 5.64 -3.82 6.58
N LYS A 183 6.46 -3.56 7.61
CA LYS A 183 6.04 -3.72 9.01
C LYS A 183 5.02 -2.66 9.41
N ILE A 184 4.11 -3.05 10.30
CA ILE A 184 3.16 -2.16 10.96
C ILE A 184 3.34 -2.35 12.47
N ILE A 185 3.46 -1.25 13.21
CA ILE A 185 3.48 -1.21 14.67
C ILE A 185 2.26 -0.44 15.13
N ILE A 186 1.52 -1.02 16.08
CA ILE A 186 0.40 -0.37 16.75
C ILE A 186 0.59 -0.53 18.25
N ALA A 187 0.48 0.56 18.98
CA ALA A 187 0.53 0.60 20.44
C ALA A 187 -0.70 1.33 20.99
N ASP A 188 -1.10 0.97 22.20
CA ASP A 188 -2.20 1.56 22.99
C ASP A 188 -1.78 2.82 23.77
N ARG A 189 -0.68 3.44 23.36
CA ARG A 189 -0.14 4.67 23.92
C ARG A 189 0.60 5.48 22.86
N SER A 190 0.73 6.77 23.10
CA SER A 190 1.63 7.64 22.36
C SER A 190 3.09 7.28 22.64
N PHE A 191 3.89 7.04 21.60
CA PHE A 191 5.33 6.92 21.69
C PHE A 191 5.97 8.29 21.89
N THR A 192 7.09 8.32 22.62
CA THR A 192 7.92 9.52 22.73
C THR A 192 8.72 9.76 21.43
N GLU A 193 9.26 10.97 21.26
CA GLU A 193 10.12 11.28 20.12
C GLU A 193 11.37 10.39 20.08
N ASP A 194 11.94 10.05 21.25
CA ASP A 194 13.08 9.14 21.37
C ASP A 194 12.72 7.72 20.93
N GLU A 195 11.54 7.21 21.33
CA GLU A 195 11.04 5.89 20.91
C GLU A 195 10.82 5.83 19.39
N ILE A 196 10.20 6.87 18.82
CA ILE A 196 9.97 6.98 17.38
C ILE A 196 11.30 7.02 16.62
N THR A 197 12.26 7.82 17.10
CA THR A 197 13.59 7.95 16.48
C THR A 197 14.33 6.62 16.53
N TRP A 198 14.34 5.97 17.69
CA TRP A 198 14.96 4.66 17.85
C TRP A 198 14.35 3.60 16.93
N LEU A 199 13.01 3.58 16.80
CA LEU A 199 12.31 2.66 15.91
C LEU A 199 12.67 2.90 14.44
N LYS A 200 12.75 4.16 14.01
CA LYS A 200 13.19 4.50 12.64
C LYS A 200 14.61 4.02 12.37
N ASP A 201 15.54 4.25 13.30
CA ASP A 201 16.94 3.86 13.17
C ASP A 201 17.15 2.34 13.19
N ASN A 202 16.23 1.60 13.82
CA ASN A 202 16.32 0.15 14.01
C ASN A 202 15.28 -0.64 13.21
N TRP A 203 14.56 -0.02 12.28
CA TRP A 203 13.44 -0.62 11.53
C TRP A 203 13.78 -1.92 10.80
N LYS A 204 15.04 -2.08 10.37
CA LYS A 204 15.53 -3.30 9.70
C LYS A 204 15.81 -4.46 10.66
N LYS A 205 15.92 -4.20 11.95
CA LYS A 205 16.29 -5.19 12.98
C LYS A 205 15.08 -5.76 13.73
N ILE A 206 14.01 -4.97 13.82
CA ILE A 206 12.66 -5.42 14.17
C ILE A 206 12.01 -6.08 12.97
#